data_AF-R7WHV5-F1
#
_entry.id   AF-R7WHV5-F1
#
_cell.length_a   1.000
_cell.length_b   1.000
_cell.length_c   1.000
_cell.angle_alpha   90.00
_cell.angle_beta   90.00
_cell.angle_gamma   90.00
#
_symmetry.space_group_name_H-M   'P 1'
#
loop_
_entity.id
_entity.type
_entity.pdbx_description
1 polymer ?
#
loop_
_entity_poly.entity_id
_entity_poly.type
_entity_poly.pdbx_seq_one_letter_code
_entity_poly.pdbx_strand_id
1 'polypeptide(L)'
;MLALDVQEGDVAVVTGGSDKGTYMLGEGSPTVFESWVRLNAPDDAVSSVNGQTGTVVLSKSDVGLGSVNNTSDAAKPISTATQTALNGKVSGAYTLVVQAGAPSGAPANRITIRTA
;
A
#
# COMPACT_ATOMS: atom_id res chain seq x y z
N MET A 1 59.59 -5.69 17.76
CA MET A 1 58.19 -5.67 17.33
C MET A 1 58.24 -5.56 15.82
N LEU A 2 57.91 -6.63 15.08
CA LEU A 2 57.87 -6.56 13.62
C LEU A 2 56.71 -5.63 13.27
N ALA A 3 56.96 -4.51 12.61
CA ALA A 3 55.86 -3.75 12.01
C ALA A 3 55.28 -4.66 10.92
N LEU A 4 54.00 -4.99 11.02
CA LEU A 4 53.31 -5.61 9.90
C LEU A 4 53.07 -4.48 8.91
N ASP A 5 53.69 -4.59 7.74
CA ASP A 5 53.39 -3.70 6.62
C ASP A 5 51.94 -3.95 6.19
N VAL A 6 51.24 -2.89 5.77
CA VAL A 6 49.87 -2.99 5.27
C VAL A 6 49.85 -3.87 4.01
N GLN A 7 48.90 -4.79 3.94
CA GLN A 7 48.74 -5.75 2.84
C GLN A 7 47.41 -5.58 2.12
N GLU A 8 47.32 -6.08 0.89
CA GLU A 8 46.06 -6.13 0.13
C GLU A 8 44.98 -6.85 0.96
N GLY A 9 43.78 -6.29 0.99
CA GLY A 9 42.67 -6.74 1.83
C GLY A 9 42.58 -6.07 3.20
N ASP A 10 43.62 -5.35 3.66
CA ASP A 10 43.55 -4.57 4.90
C ASP A 10 42.53 -3.43 4.80
N VAL A 11 41.87 -3.14 5.92
CA VAL A 11 40.82 -2.12 6.00
C VAL A 11 41.34 -0.87 6.69
N ALA A 12 41.12 0.29 6.07
CA ALA A 12 41.36 1.59 6.66
C ALA A 12 40.05 2.37 6.80
N VAL A 13 39.98 3.21 7.83
CA VAL A 13 38.86 4.14 8.04
C VAL A 13 39.40 5.56 7.93
N VAL A 14 38.88 6.31 6.96
CA VAL A 14 39.13 7.74 6.84
C VAL A 14 38.03 8.47 7.62
N THR A 15 38.41 9.19 8.68
CA THR A 15 37.46 9.75 9.66
C THR A 15 37.05 11.20 9.40
N GLY A 16 37.65 11.89 8.41
CA GLY A 16 37.37 13.30 8.10
C GLY A 16 37.64 13.65 6.63
N GLY A 17 37.24 14.87 6.24
CA GLY A 17 37.35 15.35 4.85
C GLY A 17 36.26 14.81 3.92
N SER A 18 36.38 15.11 2.63
CA SER A 18 35.49 14.62 1.57
C SER A 18 35.61 13.11 1.35
N ASP A 19 36.76 12.53 1.68
CA ASP A 19 37.07 11.10 1.49
C ASP A 19 36.71 10.25 2.72
N LYS A 20 35.84 10.74 3.60
CA LYS A 20 35.41 10.00 4.78
C LYS A 20 34.71 8.70 4.37
N GLY A 21 35.18 7.57 4.89
CA GLY A 21 34.66 6.26 4.53
C GLY A 21 35.49 5.11 5.04
N THR A 22 34.99 3.90 4.79
CA THR A 22 35.76 2.66 4.99
C THR A 22 36.31 2.22 3.65
N TYR A 23 37.58 1.86 3.62
CA TYR A 23 38.30 1.47 2.41
C TYR A 23 38.99 0.14 2.64
N MET A 24 39.09 -0.67 1.59
CA MET A 24 39.89 -1.89 1.57
C MET A 24 41.03 -1.69 0.58
N LEU A 25 42.26 -2.04 0.97
CA LEU A 25 43.39 -1.99 0.04
C LEU A 25 43.17 -3.04 -1.05
N GLY A 26 43.03 -2.58 -2.29
CA GLY A 26 43.04 -3.42 -3.49
C GLY A 26 44.47 -3.67 -3.96
N GLU A 27 44.63 -3.96 -5.25
CA GLU A 27 45.95 -4.19 -5.83
C GLU A 27 46.81 -2.89 -5.81
N GLY A 28 48.04 -2.98 -5.29
CA GLY A 28 49.03 -1.89 -5.35
C GLY A 28 49.59 -1.39 -4.01
N SER A 29 50.07 -0.14 -3.98
CA SER A 29 50.81 0.39 -2.83
C SER A 29 49.87 0.98 -1.77
N PRO A 30 50.04 0.64 -0.47
CA PRO A 30 49.25 1.21 0.62
C PRO A 30 49.43 2.73 0.76
N THR A 31 50.51 3.30 0.20
CA THR A 31 50.79 4.73 0.24
C THR A 31 50.08 5.54 -0.85
N VAL A 32 49.38 4.88 -1.78
CA VAL A 32 48.68 5.51 -2.91
C VAL A 32 47.18 5.38 -2.69
N PHE A 33 46.46 6.50 -2.60
CA PHE A 33 45.02 6.49 -2.32
C PHE A 33 44.19 5.75 -3.39
N GLU A 34 44.62 5.78 -4.66
CA GLU A 34 43.94 5.07 -5.77
C GLU A 34 43.96 3.53 -5.63
N SER A 35 44.91 2.97 -4.87
CA SER A 35 44.91 1.53 -4.54
C SER A 35 43.86 1.16 -3.49
N TRP A 36 43.24 2.14 -2.83
CA TRP A 36 42.21 1.92 -1.83
C TRP A 36 40.82 1.96 -2.46
N VAL A 37 40.11 0.83 -2.41
CA VAL A 37 38.74 0.72 -2.90
C VAL A 37 37.79 1.13 -1.77
N ARG A 38 36.98 2.16 -1.99
CA ARG A 38 35.94 2.58 -1.03
C ARG A 38 34.88 1.48 -0.92
N LEU A 39 34.62 1.01 0.30
CA LEU A 39 33.46 0.18 0.60
C LEU A 39 32.23 1.09 0.72
N ASN A 40 31.59 1.37 -0.41
CA ASN A 40 30.40 2.22 -0.46
C ASN A 40 29.20 1.51 0.20
N ALA A 41 28.80 1.96 1.38
CA ALA A 41 27.43 1.81 1.85
C ALA A 41 26.54 2.88 1.20
N PRO A 42 25.23 2.65 1.00
CA PRO A 42 24.32 3.73 0.65
C PRO A 42 24.48 4.86 1.67
N ASP A 43 24.69 6.09 1.19
CA ASP A 43 24.89 7.25 2.07
C ASP A 43 23.61 7.58 2.88
N ASP A 44 22.46 7.09 2.41
CA ASP A 44 21.12 7.27 2.97
C ASP A 44 20.45 5.95 3.37
N ALA A 45 19.47 6.02 4.27
CA ALA A 45 18.68 4.85 4.70
C ALA A 45 17.83 4.22 3.57
N VAL A 46 17.39 5.02 2.60
CA VAL A 46 16.65 4.56 1.42
C VAL A 46 17.33 5.08 0.16
N SER A 47 17.76 4.15 -0.70
CA SER A 47 18.46 4.50 -1.94
C SER A 47 17.55 5.13 -2.98
N SER A 48 16.30 4.67 -3.12
CA SER A 48 15.25 5.40 -3.87
C SER A 48 13.84 4.82 -3.66
N VAL A 49 12.83 5.69 -3.64
CA VAL A 49 11.41 5.35 -3.85
C VAL A 49 10.75 6.49 -4.62
N ASN A 50 10.20 6.19 -5.81
CA ASN A 50 9.65 7.22 -6.71
C ASN A 50 10.57 8.45 -6.89
N GLY A 51 11.88 8.22 -7.03
CA GLY A 51 12.88 9.29 -7.17
C GLY A 51 13.26 10.04 -5.89
N GLN A 52 12.65 9.73 -4.74
CA GLN A 52 13.05 10.26 -3.43
C GLN A 52 14.14 9.38 -2.79
N THR A 53 15.15 9.98 -2.18
CA THR A 53 16.21 9.30 -1.40
C THR A 53 16.12 9.70 0.07
N GLY A 54 16.79 8.96 0.97
CA GLY A 54 16.81 9.29 2.40
C GLY A 54 15.46 9.10 3.09
N THR A 55 14.94 10.13 3.74
CA THR A 55 13.59 10.08 4.32
C THR A 55 12.55 10.22 3.23
N VAL A 56 11.78 9.16 3.00
CA VAL A 56 10.74 9.13 1.96
C VAL A 56 9.38 9.52 2.54
N VAL A 57 8.72 10.51 1.92
CA VAL A 57 7.33 10.88 2.22
C VAL A 57 6.53 10.85 0.92
N LEU A 58 5.63 9.87 0.80
CA LEU A 58 4.83 9.67 -0.41
C LEU A 58 3.43 10.26 -0.28
N SER A 59 3.01 10.88 -1.36
CA SER A 59 1.62 11.20 -1.68
C SER A 59 1.00 10.11 -2.58
N LYS A 60 -0.32 10.17 -2.78
CA LYS A 60 -1.01 9.23 -3.68
C LYS A 60 -0.56 9.37 -5.15
N SER A 61 -0.18 10.57 -5.57
CA SER A 61 0.33 10.80 -6.92
C SER A 61 1.67 10.09 -7.17
N ASP A 62 2.50 9.93 -6.13
CA ASP A 62 3.81 9.28 -6.25
C ASP A 62 3.73 7.80 -6.62
N VAL A 63 2.56 7.18 -6.43
CA VAL A 63 2.32 5.75 -6.72
C VAL A 63 1.23 5.54 -7.77
N GLY A 64 0.88 6.59 -8.53
CA GLY A 64 -0.13 6.50 -9.59
C GLY A 64 -1.58 6.35 -9.10
N LEU A 65 -1.86 6.71 -7.85
CA LEU A 65 -3.17 6.58 -7.21
C LEU A 65 -3.90 7.93 -7.02
N GLY A 66 -3.61 8.91 -7.89
CA GLY A 66 -4.16 10.28 -7.77
C GLY A 66 -5.70 10.36 -7.74
N SER A 67 -6.38 9.40 -8.35
CA SER A 67 -7.85 9.32 -8.37
C SER A 67 -8.46 8.48 -7.23
N VAL A 68 -7.62 7.87 -6.37
CA VAL A 68 -8.09 6.95 -5.33
C VAL A 68 -8.40 7.70 -4.05
N ASN A 69 -9.62 7.52 -3.55
CA ASN A 69 -10.07 8.03 -2.25
C ASN A 69 -10.02 6.92 -1.19
N ASN A 70 -9.65 7.29 0.03
CA ASN A 70 -9.73 6.38 1.17
C ASN A 70 -11.13 6.54 1.82
N THR A 71 -12.08 5.77 1.32
CA THR A 71 -13.47 5.79 1.79
C THR A 71 -13.73 4.57 2.65
N SER A 72 -14.22 4.78 3.88
CA SER A 72 -14.60 3.66 4.77
C SER A 72 -15.68 2.80 4.12
N ASP A 73 -15.75 1.52 4.49
CA ASP A 73 -16.72 0.59 3.91
C ASP A 73 -18.17 1.09 4.05
N ALA A 74 -18.51 1.72 5.17
CA ALA A 74 -19.83 2.28 5.44
C ALA A 74 -20.16 3.50 4.55
N ALA A 75 -19.15 4.24 4.09
CA ALA A 75 -19.32 5.45 3.27
C ALA A 75 -19.17 5.19 1.76
N LYS A 76 -18.89 3.95 1.34
CA LYS A 76 -18.79 3.60 -0.08
C LYS A 76 -20.16 3.81 -0.75
N PRO A 77 -20.23 4.56 -1.87
CA PRO A 77 -21.49 4.74 -2.57
C PRO A 77 -21.95 3.41 -3.18
N ILE A 78 -23.25 3.16 -3.16
CA ILE A 78 -23.85 2.12 -3.98
C ILE A 78 -24.16 2.67 -5.36
N SER A 79 -24.16 1.80 -6.37
CA SER A 79 -24.52 2.22 -7.72
C SER A 79 -26.01 2.60 -7.80
N THR A 80 -26.36 3.46 -8.76
CA THR A 80 -27.77 3.79 -9.05
C THR A 80 -28.59 2.53 -9.37
N ALA A 81 -28.01 1.56 -10.08
CA ALA A 81 -28.68 0.29 -10.37
C ALA A 81 -29.00 -0.49 -9.08
N THR A 82 -28.06 -0.54 -8.14
CA THR A 82 -28.26 -1.15 -6.83
C THR A 82 -29.37 -0.43 -6.05
N GLN A 83 -29.34 0.90 -6.00
CA GLN A 83 -30.36 1.68 -5.31
C GLN A 83 -31.76 1.47 -5.93
N THR A 84 -31.87 1.47 -7.27
CA THR A 84 -33.13 1.21 -7.98
C THR A 84 -33.68 -0.19 -7.65
N ALA A 85 -32.81 -1.21 -7.64
CA ALA A 85 -33.21 -2.56 -7.28
C ALA A 85 -33.70 -2.67 -5.83
N LEU A 86 -33.05 -1.98 -4.89
CA LEU A 86 -33.46 -1.92 -3.48
C LEU A 86 -34.80 -1.19 -3.31
N ASN A 87 -35.02 -0.08 -4.02
CA ASN A 87 -36.28 0.66 -3.98
C ASN A 87 -37.48 -0.17 -4.48
N GLY A 88 -37.25 -1.09 -5.42
CA GLY A 88 -38.27 -2.00 -5.93
C GLY A 88 -38.56 -3.20 -5.02
N LYS A 89 -37.76 -3.42 -3.97
CA LYS A 89 -38.10 -4.41 -2.95
C LYS A 89 -39.19 -3.82 -2.07
N VAL A 90 -40.18 -4.65 -1.72
CA VAL A 90 -41.27 -4.28 -0.82
C VAL A 90 -40.67 -3.79 0.50
N SER A 91 -40.90 -2.52 0.89
CA SER A 91 -40.58 -2.05 2.24
C SER A 91 -41.53 -2.78 3.21
N GLY A 92 -40.98 -3.53 4.16
CA GLY A 92 -41.71 -4.55 4.90
C GLY A 92 -43.09 -4.16 5.45
N ALA A 93 -44.02 -5.09 5.29
CA ALA A 93 -45.11 -5.53 6.19
C ALA A 93 -46.15 -6.22 5.29
N TYR A 94 -46.08 -7.55 5.20
CA TYR A 94 -47.12 -8.30 4.53
C TYR A 94 -48.30 -8.44 5.50
N THR A 95 -49.37 -7.68 5.29
CA THR A 95 -50.63 -7.90 6.00
C THR A 95 -51.28 -9.17 5.45
N LEU A 96 -51.15 -10.28 6.18
CA LEU A 96 -51.85 -11.53 5.88
C LEU A 96 -53.33 -11.35 6.25
N VAL A 97 -54.17 -10.98 5.28
CA VAL A 97 -55.62 -10.96 5.47
C VAL A 97 -56.18 -12.37 5.22
N VAL A 98 -56.37 -13.13 6.30
CA VAL A 98 -57.18 -14.36 6.28
C VAL A 98 -58.65 -13.92 6.24
N GLN A 99 -59.25 -13.96 5.06
CA GLN A 99 -60.65 -13.58 4.87
C GLN A 99 -61.47 -14.87 4.71
N ALA A 100 -62.44 -15.08 5.60
CA ALA A 100 -63.44 -16.13 5.42
C ALA A 100 -64.41 -15.70 4.31
N GLY A 101 -64.46 -16.47 3.22
CA GLY A 101 -65.30 -16.20 2.05
C GLY A 101 -64.54 -15.59 0.86
N ALA A 102 -64.94 -15.97 -0.36
CA ALA A 102 -64.30 -15.53 -1.60
C ALA A 102 -64.51 -14.02 -1.84
N PRO A 103 -63.46 -13.18 -1.89
CA PRO A 103 -63.64 -11.76 -2.14
C PRO A 103 -63.81 -11.49 -3.64
N SER A 104 -64.93 -10.88 -4.02
CA SER A 104 -65.08 -10.24 -5.33
C SER A 104 -64.27 -8.93 -5.32
N GLY A 105 -63.12 -8.89 -6.01
CA GLY A 105 -62.37 -7.65 -6.27
C GLY A 105 -61.03 -7.44 -5.54
N ALA A 106 -60.27 -8.50 -5.23
CA ALA A 106 -58.97 -8.33 -4.55
C ALA A 106 -57.90 -7.65 -5.44
N PRO A 107 -57.09 -6.71 -4.90
CA PRO A 107 -55.98 -6.09 -5.63
C PRO A 107 -54.80 -7.05 -5.84
N ALA A 108 -53.96 -6.77 -6.85
CA ALA A 108 -52.89 -7.65 -7.34
C ALA A 108 -51.81 -8.03 -6.30
N ASN A 109 -51.73 -7.33 -5.17
CA ASN A 109 -50.68 -7.52 -4.16
C ASN A 109 -51.11 -8.37 -2.95
N ARG A 110 -52.26 -9.07 -3.02
CA ARG A 110 -52.74 -9.95 -1.94
C ARG A 110 -52.32 -11.41 -2.17
N ILE A 111 -51.55 -11.99 -1.24
CA ILE A 111 -51.37 -13.46 -1.14
C ILE A 111 -52.67 -14.05 -0.57
N THR A 112 -53.34 -14.91 -1.34
CA THR A 112 -54.57 -15.59 -0.91
C THR A 112 -54.25 -17.03 -0.51
N ILE A 113 -54.34 -17.34 0.78
CA ILE A 113 -54.25 -18.72 1.28
C ILE A 113 -55.66 -19.32 1.25
N ARG A 114 -55.88 -20.36 0.44
CA ARG A 114 -57.12 -21.15 0.47
C ARG A 114 -56.88 -22.34 1.39
N THR A 115 -57.63 -22.44 2.48
CA THR A 115 -57.70 -23.68 3.26
C THR A 115 -58.58 -24.67 2.52
N ALA A 116 -58.18 -25.95 2.51
CA ALA A 116 -58.94 -27.05 1.92
C ALA A 116 -60.28 -27.26 2.61
#